data_AF-A0ABD3AQJ6-F1
#
_entry.id   AF-A0ABD3AQJ6-F1
#
_cell.length_a   1.000
_cell.length_b   1.000
_cell.length_c   1.000
_cell.angle_alpha   90.00
_cell.angle_beta   90.00
_cell.angle_gamma   90.00
#
_symmetry.space_group_name_H-M   'P 1'
#
loop_
_entity.id
_entity.type
_entity.pdbx_description
1 polymer ?
#
loop_
_entity_poly.entity_id
_entity_poly.type
_entity_poly.pdbx_seq_one_letter_code
_entity_poly.pdbx_strand_id
1 'polypeptide(L)'
;MHRRFNEVLYSEEFDGKMPCPPPPPQWQMNYFQTALSNCDLFDLGFSGNKFMWCYSRRDTNSTRARLDRACASASWSPLFPTSELVHLLSQRSDHLSILLRIREQILVQHPCCSKPFRFEAMWVKSEDWEEIIRDSWESSSSREEKYRASIQTRQLLSW
;
A
#
# COMPACT_ATOMS: atom_id res chain seq x y z
N MET A 1 -5.53 0.50 -2.64
CA MET A 1 -5.16 1.91 -2.40
C MET A 1 -4.76 2.03 -0.93
N HIS A 2 -3.48 2.23 -0.62
CA HIS A 2 -3.03 2.46 0.77
C HIS A 2 -3.13 3.96 1.03
N ARG A 3 -4.06 4.38 1.90
CA ARG A 3 -4.19 5.77 2.32
C ARG A 3 -4.01 5.85 3.83
N ARG A 4 -3.16 6.78 4.26
CA ARG A 4 -3.14 7.29 5.63
C ARG A 4 -4.37 8.16 5.80
N PHE A 5 -5.31 7.74 6.64
CA PHE A 5 -6.50 8.54 6.92
C PHE A 5 -6.19 9.63 7.96
N ASN A 6 -5.18 9.42 8.80
CA ASN A 6 -4.88 10.26 9.97
C ASN A 6 -6.07 10.36 10.95
N GLU A 7 -7.01 9.42 10.88
CA GLU A 7 -8.26 9.41 11.64
C GLU A 7 -8.46 8.07 12.34
N VAL A 8 -9.04 8.15 13.54
CA VAL A 8 -9.38 7.02 14.40
C VAL A 8 -10.89 6.75 14.27
N LEU A 9 -11.30 5.49 14.21
CA LEU A 9 -12.68 5.08 13.95
C LEU A 9 -13.43 4.81 15.25
N TYR A 10 -12.74 4.32 16.28
CA TYR A 10 -13.27 4.10 17.62
C TYR A 10 -12.28 4.55 18.70
N SER A 11 -12.78 4.92 19.88
CA SER A 11 -11.94 5.41 20.98
C SER A 11 -10.83 4.43 21.39
N GLU A 12 -11.08 3.13 21.26
CA GLU A 12 -10.19 2.04 21.61
C GLU A 12 -8.99 1.90 20.66
N GLU A 13 -9.07 2.53 19.48
CA GLU A 13 -7.97 2.63 18.52
C GLU A 13 -6.98 3.76 18.88
N PHE A 14 -7.24 4.49 19.96
CA PHE A 14 -6.35 5.50 20.53
C PHE A 14 -6.01 5.14 21.99
N ASP A 15 -4.73 5.19 22.34
CA ASP A 15 -4.25 4.97 23.70
C ASP A 15 -3.17 6.00 24.01
N GLY A 16 -3.54 7.05 24.74
CA GLY A 16 -2.65 8.13 25.14
C GLY A 16 -2.92 8.55 26.57
N LYS A 17 -1.87 8.59 27.38
CA LYS A 17 -1.92 9.14 28.76
C LYS A 17 -1.61 10.63 28.81
N MET A 18 -1.11 11.19 27.71
CA MET A 18 -0.72 12.59 27.59
C MET A 18 -1.85 13.41 26.95
N PRO A 19 -2.00 14.69 27.33
CA PRO A 19 -2.95 15.60 26.69
C PRO A 19 -2.55 16.00 25.25
N CYS A 20 -1.38 15.56 24.76
CA CYS A 20 -0.82 15.96 23.47
C CYS A 20 -0.26 14.73 22.70
N PRO A 21 -0.76 14.44 21.47
CA PRO A 21 -2.01 14.96 20.93
C PRO A 21 -3.21 14.47 21.79
N PRO A 22 -4.27 15.29 21.94
CA PRO A 22 -5.45 14.86 22.68
C PRO A 22 -6.15 13.71 21.94
N PRO A 23 -6.94 12.89 22.66
CA PRO A 23 -7.78 11.89 22.01
C PRO A 23 -8.75 12.58 21.02
N PRO A 24 -9.00 11.98 19.85
CA PRO A 24 -9.92 12.54 18.89
C PRO A 24 -11.34 12.62 19.49
N PRO A 25 -12.04 13.75 19.31
CA PRO A 25 -13.37 13.92 19.87
C PRO A 25 -14.41 13.04 19.16
N GLN A 26 -15.48 12.67 19.86
CA GLN A 26 -16.50 11.74 19.36
C GLN A 26 -17.13 12.19 18.03
N TRP A 27 -17.37 13.49 17.86
CA TRP A 27 -17.96 14.01 16.62
C TRP A 27 -17.07 13.76 15.41
N GLN A 28 -15.75 13.88 15.55
CA GLN A 28 -14.77 13.63 14.48
C GLN A 28 -14.79 12.15 14.07
N MET A 29 -14.81 11.24 15.04
CA MET A 29 -14.96 9.80 14.78
C MET A 29 -16.29 9.48 14.07
N ASN A 30 -17.39 10.12 14.50
CA ASN A 30 -18.70 9.94 13.87
C ASN A 30 -18.71 10.42 12.41
N TYR A 31 -18.06 11.55 12.11
CA TYR A 31 -17.91 12.03 10.73
C TYR A 31 -17.13 11.03 9.88
N PHE A 32 -16.05 10.47 10.43
CA PHE A 32 -15.25 9.48 9.70
C PHE A 32 -16.03 8.18 9.44
N GLN A 33 -16.78 7.68 10.44
CA GLN A 33 -17.68 6.55 10.27
C GLN A 33 -18.75 6.83 9.21
N THR A 34 -19.34 8.04 9.24
CA THR A 34 -20.34 8.47 8.25
C THR A 34 -19.74 8.53 6.85
N ALA A 35 -18.52 9.05 6.71
CA ALA A 35 -17.83 9.12 5.43
C ALA A 35 -17.58 7.72 4.83
N LEU A 36 -17.19 6.75 5.66
CA LEU A 36 -17.06 5.35 5.22
C LEU A 36 -18.40 4.74 4.82
N SER A 37 -19.44 4.95 5.64
CA SER A 37 -20.80 4.49 5.34
C SER A 37 -21.34 5.08 4.05
N ASN A 38 -21.13 6.38 3.79
CA ASN A 38 -21.57 7.06 2.58
C ASN A 38 -20.86 6.56 1.32
N CYS A 39 -19.69 5.94 1.46
CA CYS A 39 -18.94 5.33 0.37
C CYS A 39 -19.17 3.82 0.26
N ASP A 40 -20.09 3.24 1.04
CA ASP A 40 -20.29 1.79 1.16
C ASP A 40 -18.99 1.03 1.48
N LEU A 41 -18.10 1.67 2.26
CA LEU A 41 -16.82 1.11 2.67
C LEU A 41 -16.90 0.67 4.13
N PHE A 42 -16.32 -0.50 4.41
CA PHE A 42 -16.14 -0.99 5.77
C PHE A 42 -14.67 -1.38 6.00
N ASP A 43 -14.22 -1.28 7.25
CA ASP A 43 -12.86 -1.68 7.62
C ASP A 43 -12.71 -3.20 7.48
N LEU A 44 -11.65 -3.65 6.79
CA LEU A 44 -11.37 -5.08 6.58
C LEU A 44 -10.91 -5.79 7.87
N GLY A 45 -10.64 -5.02 8.93
CA GLY A 45 -9.98 -5.54 10.12
C GLY A 45 -8.49 -5.79 9.87
N PHE A 46 -7.83 -6.45 10.81
CA PHE A 46 -6.40 -6.75 10.74
C PHE A 46 -5.99 -7.86 11.71
N SER A 47 -4.83 -8.45 11.46
CA SER A 47 -4.08 -9.32 12.39
C SER A 47 -2.75 -8.66 12.78
N GLY A 48 -2.30 -8.94 14.01
CA GLY A 48 -1.07 -8.38 14.58
C GLY A 48 -1.29 -7.22 15.54
N ASN A 49 -0.34 -6.26 15.58
CA ASN A 49 -0.34 -5.19 16.57
C ASN A 49 -1.47 -4.19 16.33
N LYS A 50 -2.29 -3.89 17.35
CA LYS A 50 -3.42 -2.95 17.25
C LYS A 50 -3.02 -1.53 16.86
N PHE A 51 -1.87 -1.06 17.34
CA PHE A 51 -1.45 0.32 17.16
C PHE A 51 -0.37 0.43 16.11
N MET A 52 -0.49 1.45 15.26
CA MET A 52 0.35 1.63 14.08
C MET A 52 1.28 2.83 14.15
N TRP A 53 0.92 3.80 14.98
CA TRP A 53 1.68 4.99 15.27
C TRP A 53 1.96 5.06 16.76
N CYS A 54 3.14 5.54 17.13
CA CYS A 54 3.55 5.73 18.52
C CYS A 54 4.38 7.00 18.66
N TYR A 55 3.86 7.95 19.44
CA TYR A 55 4.55 9.16 19.84
C TYR A 55 5.26 8.98 21.18
N SER A 56 6.53 9.38 21.21
CA SER A 56 7.51 9.09 22.26
C SER A 56 7.64 7.60 22.60
N ARG A 57 8.37 6.86 21.75
CA ARG A 57 8.67 5.43 21.95
C ARG A 57 9.53 5.13 23.20
N ARG A 58 10.16 6.15 23.80
CA ARG A 58 11.14 6.01 24.89
C ARG A 58 10.58 6.35 26.27
N ASP A 59 9.39 6.93 26.34
CA ASP A 59 8.76 7.30 27.60
C ASP A 59 7.72 6.26 28.02
N THR A 60 7.52 6.11 29.33
CA THR A 60 6.46 5.29 29.91
C THR A 60 5.05 5.78 29.57
N ASN A 61 4.94 6.98 29.00
CA ASN A 61 3.70 7.67 28.62
C ASN A 61 3.57 7.82 27.09
N SER A 62 3.93 6.77 26.34
CA SER A 62 3.78 6.77 24.88
C SER A 62 2.33 6.87 24.45
N THR A 63 2.01 7.75 23.49
CA THR A 63 0.67 7.81 22.86
C THR A 63 0.67 6.96 21.60
N ARG A 64 -0.34 6.11 21.44
CA ARG A 64 -0.46 5.12 20.37
C ARG A 64 -1.78 5.26 19.65
N ALA A 65 -1.77 5.15 18.33
CA ALA A 65 -2.99 5.27 17.52
C ALA A 65 -2.95 4.33 16.30
N ARG A 66 -4.12 3.93 15.81
CA ARG A 66 -4.31 3.27 14.51
C ARG A 66 -4.82 4.29 13.48
N LEU A 67 -3.92 4.76 12.62
CA LEU A 67 -4.19 5.82 11.64
C LEU A 67 -4.22 5.33 10.19
N ASP A 68 -3.75 4.11 9.97
CA ASP A 68 -3.70 3.44 8.68
C ASP A 68 -4.70 2.26 8.72
N ARG A 69 -5.49 2.11 7.66
CA ARG A 69 -6.46 1.00 7.51
C ARG A 69 -6.68 0.69 6.04
N ALA A 70 -7.20 -0.51 5.74
CA ALA A 70 -7.74 -0.79 4.42
C ALA A 70 -9.23 -1.06 4.56
N CYS A 71 -10.00 -0.36 3.72
CA CYS A 71 -11.43 -0.55 3.65
C CYS A 71 -11.78 -1.30 2.35
N ALA A 72 -12.90 -2.01 2.38
CA ALA A 72 -13.45 -2.70 1.22
C ALA A 72 -14.90 -2.31 1.01
N SER A 73 -15.33 -2.38 -0.25
CA SER A 73 -16.74 -2.28 -0.60
C SER A 73 -17.44 -3.63 -0.41
N ALA A 74 -18.77 -3.60 -0.30
CA ALA A 74 -19.59 -4.81 -0.28
C ALA A 74 -19.36 -5.72 -1.50
N SER A 75 -19.05 -5.12 -2.66
CA SER A 75 -18.71 -5.84 -3.89
C SER A 75 -17.32 -6.48 -3.89
N TRP A 76 -16.39 -5.97 -3.08
CA TRP A 76 -15.02 -6.49 -3.00
C TRP A 76 -14.90 -7.72 -2.10
N SER A 77 -15.65 -7.74 -0.99
CA SER A 77 -15.67 -8.85 -0.02
C SER A 77 -15.83 -10.25 -0.64
N PRO A 78 -16.81 -10.50 -1.53
CA PRO A 78 -16.99 -11.82 -2.13
C PRO A 78 -15.90 -12.20 -3.14
N LEU A 79 -15.17 -11.22 -3.71
CA LEU A 79 -14.07 -11.50 -4.64
C LEU A 79 -12.82 -11.99 -3.92
N PHE A 80 -12.64 -11.59 -2.65
CA PHE A 80 -11.46 -11.90 -1.86
C PHE A 80 -11.83 -12.35 -0.43
N PRO A 81 -12.60 -13.45 -0.28
CA PRO A 81 -13.13 -13.89 1.01
C PRO A 81 -12.04 -14.38 1.97
N THR A 82 -10.88 -14.76 1.44
CA THR A 82 -9.69 -15.21 2.19
C THR A 82 -8.65 -14.11 2.36
N SER A 83 -9.03 -12.86 2.09
CA SER A 83 -8.12 -11.73 2.29
C SER A 83 -7.85 -11.51 3.77
N GLU A 84 -6.59 -11.21 4.07
CA GLU A 84 -6.13 -10.94 5.43
C GLU A 84 -5.24 -9.69 5.40
N LEU A 85 -5.51 -8.75 6.30
CA LEU A 85 -4.68 -7.59 6.48
C LEU A 85 -3.77 -7.78 7.68
N VAL A 86 -2.46 -7.68 7.49
CA VAL A 86 -1.45 -7.92 8.52
C VAL A 86 -0.66 -6.65 8.78
N HIS A 87 -0.47 -6.29 10.05
CA HIS A 87 0.45 -5.22 10.41
C HIS A 87 1.87 -5.74 10.57
N LEU A 88 2.80 -5.19 9.79
CA LEU A 88 4.21 -5.52 9.85
C LEU A 88 4.96 -4.49 10.70
N LEU A 89 5.72 -5.00 11.68
CA LEU A 89 6.58 -4.17 12.53
C LEU A 89 7.73 -3.59 11.71
N SER A 90 7.86 -2.26 11.72
CA SER A 90 9.02 -1.57 11.16
C SER A 90 9.88 -1.00 12.29
N GLN A 91 11.15 -1.41 12.34
CA GLN A 91 12.10 -0.88 13.32
C GLN A 91 12.55 0.55 12.99
N ARG A 92 12.43 0.97 11.72
CA ARG A 92 12.99 2.23 11.21
C ARG A 92 11.95 3.29 10.84
N SER A 93 10.66 2.95 10.87
CA SER A 93 9.58 3.92 10.65
C SER A 93 8.74 4.05 11.93
N ASP A 94 8.29 5.28 12.15
CA ASP A 94 7.24 5.68 13.08
C ASP A 94 5.85 5.14 12.69
N HIS A 95 5.69 4.65 11.45
CA HIS A 95 4.52 3.92 10.96
C HIS A 95 4.78 2.41 10.82
N LEU A 96 3.75 1.61 11.11
CA LEU A 96 3.71 0.19 10.73
C LEU A 96 3.30 0.04 9.26
N SER A 97 3.93 -0.91 8.56
CA SER A 97 3.53 -1.24 7.19
C SER A 97 2.30 -2.15 7.21
N ILE A 98 1.34 -1.90 6.33
CA ILE A 98 0.18 -2.77 6.13
C ILE A 98 0.46 -3.71 4.97
N LEU A 99 0.28 -5.01 5.20
CA LEU A 99 0.29 -6.02 4.15
C LEU A 99 -1.12 -6.59 3.97
N LEU A 100 -1.75 -6.31 2.83
CA LEU A 100 -2.96 -7.02 2.43
C LEU A 100 -2.54 -8.30 1.68
N ARG A 101 -2.79 -9.45 2.31
CA ARG A 101 -2.57 -10.77 1.73
C ARG A 101 -3.87 -11.25 1.12
N ILE A 102 -3.84 -11.49 -0.19
CA ILE A 102 -4.94 -12.09 -0.91
C ILE A 102 -4.48 -13.50 -1.27
N ARG A 103 -5.12 -14.53 -0.69
CA ARG A 103 -4.85 -15.92 -1.06
C ARG A 103 -5.77 -16.25 -2.23
N GLU A 104 -5.19 -16.43 -3.41
CA GLU A 104 -5.95 -16.78 -4.62
C GLU A 104 -6.84 -18.01 -4.36
N GLN A 105 -8.15 -17.86 -4.54
CA GLN A 105 -8.89 -18.91 -5.23
C GLN A 105 -8.71 -18.60 -6.71
N ILE A 106 -7.84 -19.36 -7.36
CA ILE A 106 -7.61 -19.31 -8.80
C ILE A 106 -8.94 -19.58 -9.50
N LEU A 107 -9.66 -18.52 -9.88
CA LEU A 107 -10.43 -18.48 -11.11
C LEU A 107 -9.60 -17.70 -12.14
N VAL A 108 -8.35 -18.13 -12.34
CA VAL A 108 -7.50 -17.57 -13.40
C VAL A 108 -7.96 -18.19 -14.72
N GLN A 109 -8.75 -17.45 -15.48
CA GLN A 109 -8.77 -17.56 -16.93
C GLN A 109 -8.23 -16.28 -17.57
N HIS A 110 -7.14 -15.71 -17.05
CA HIS A 110 -6.37 -14.71 -17.80
C HIS A 110 -4.87 -14.89 -17.58
N PRO A 111 -4.05 -15.08 -18.63
CA PRO A 111 -2.60 -15.09 -18.52
C PRO A 111 -2.11 -13.65 -18.39
N CYS A 112 -2.22 -13.06 -17.20
CA CYS A 112 -1.67 -11.73 -16.95
C CYS A 112 -0.87 -11.72 -15.65
N CYS A 113 0.26 -12.42 -15.67
CA CYS A 113 1.35 -12.21 -14.72
C CYS A 113 2.66 -11.96 -15.48
N SER A 114 2.66 -11.00 -16.40
CA SER A 114 3.92 -10.32 -16.72
C SER A 114 4.11 -9.21 -15.69
N LYS A 115 5.13 -9.33 -14.84
CA LYS A 115 5.53 -8.27 -13.90
C LYS A 115 5.57 -6.93 -14.65
N PRO A 116 5.00 -5.85 -14.11
CA PRO A 116 5.12 -4.55 -14.76
C PRO A 116 6.59 -4.19 -14.86
N PHE A 117 7.04 -3.80 -16.05
CA PHE A 117 8.37 -3.27 -16.27
C PHE A 117 8.55 -2.03 -15.37
N ARG A 118 9.63 -2.02 -14.59
CA ARG A 118 9.99 -0.89 -13.73
C ARG A 118 11.35 -0.40 -14.19
N PHE A 119 11.43 0.90 -14.40
CA PHE A 119 12.64 1.60 -14.76
C PHE A 119 12.98 2.59 -13.65
N GLU A 120 14.23 2.62 -13.23
CA GLU A 120 14.71 3.61 -12.28
C GLU A 120 15.25 4.82 -13.05
N ALA A 121 14.70 6.01 -12.81
CA ALA A 121 15.06 7.22 -13.55
C ALA A 121 16.55 7.63 -13.44
N MET A 122 17.30 7.04 -12.49
CA MET A 122 18.74 7.27 -12.36
C MET A 122 19.55 6.74 -13.55
N TRP A 123 19.03 5.78 -14.30
CA TRP A 123 19.73 5.15 -15.43
C TRP A 123 19.84 6.08 -16.65
N VAL A 124 18.99 7.10 -16.78
CA VAL A 124 19.10 8.11 -17.87
C VAL A 124 20.29 9.07 -17.64
N LYS A 125 20.84 9.12 -16.42
CA LYS A 125 21.92 10.05 -16.06
C LYS A 125 23.32 9.54 -16.35
N SER A 126 23.49 8.25 -16.65
CA SER A 126 24.77 7.68 -17.08
C SER A 126 24.90 7.82 -18.59
N GLU A 127 26.02 8.33 -19.10
CA GLU A 127 26.23 8.57 -20.55
C GLU A 127 26.13 7.28 -21.39
N ASP A 128 26.36 6.11 -20.79
CA ASP A 128 26.46 4.82 -21.49
C ASP A 128 25.15 3.99 -21.52
N TRP A 129 24.04 4.56 -21.06
CA TRP A 129 22.79 3.80 -20.88
C TRP A 129 22.21 3.26 -22.20
N GLU A 130 22.42 4.00 -23.29
CA GLU A 130 21.89 3.68 -24.61
C GLU A 130 22.59 2.45 -25.21
N GLU A 131 23.91 2.34 -25.00
CA GLU A 131 24.73 1.22 -25.46
C GLU A 131 24.41 -0.06 -24.67
N ILE A 132 24.23 0.02 -23.35
CA ILE A 132 23.90 -1.12 -22.50
C ILE A 132 22.53 -1.71 -22.86
N ILE A 133 21.54 -0.87 -23.16
CA ILE A 133 20.20 -1.34 -23.57
C ILE A 133 20.27 -1.98 -24.96
N ARG A 134 21.01 -1.38 -25.89
CA ARG A 134 21.18 -1.91 -27.25
C ARG A 134 21.82 -3.30 -27.24
N ASP A 135 22.91 -3.48 -26.50
CA ASP A 135 23.62 -4.76 -26.41
C ASP A 135 22.77 -5.84 -25.73
N SER A 136 22.05 -5.46 -24.66
CA SER A 136 21.09 -6.34 -23.99
C SER A 136 19.97 -6.79 -24.95
N TRP A 137 19.54 -5.91 -25.85
CA TRP A 137 18.50 -6.22 -26.83
C TRP A 137 18.93 -7.19 -27.91
N GLU A 138 20.14 -7.02 -28.44
CA GLU A 138 20.69 -7.87 -29.49
C GLU A 138 20.99 -9.28 -28.96
N SER A 139 21.38 -9.39 -27.69
CA SER A 139 21.62 -10.66 -27.01
C SER A 139 20.36 -11.49 -26.70
N SER A 140 19.16 -10.88 -26.73
CA SER A 140 17.90 -11.62 -26.52
C SER A 140 17.56 -12.47 -27.75
N SER A 141 17.22 -13.75 -27.55
CA SER A 141 16.99 -14.69 -28.66
C SER A 141 15.52 -14.84 -29.06
N SER A 142 14.58 -14.29 -28.30
CA SER A 142 13.15 -14.42 -28.59
C SER A 142 12.56 -13.19 -29.31
N ARG A 143 11.77 -13.45 -30.35
CA ARG A 143 11.14 -12.41 -31.19
C ARG A 143 10.07 -11.62 -30.44
N GLU A 144 9.51 -12.21 -29.38
CA GLU A 144 8.47 -11.64 -28.54
C GLU A 144 9.02 -10.66 -27.51
N GLU A 145 10.21 -10.93 -26.94
CA GLU A 145 10.92 -10.00 -26.05
C GLU A 145 11.37 -8.76 -26.81
N LYS A 146 11.89 -8.94 -28.03
CA LYS A 146 12.27 -7.84 -28.94
C LYS A 146 11.08 -6.95 -29.31
N TYR A 147 9.91 -7.53 -29.55
CA TYR A 147 8.72 -6.77 -29.91
C TYR A 147 8.15 -5.97 -28.73
N ARG A 148 8.03 -6.59 -27.55
CA ARG A 148 7.50 -5.93 -26.34
C ARG A 148 8.33 -4.73 -25.92
N ALA A 149 9.64 -4.89 -25.98
CA ALA A 149 10.52 -3.84 -25.56
C ALA A 149 10.50 -2.68 -26.61
N SER A 150 10.33 -2.97 -27.92
CA SER A 150 10.28 -1.92 -28.98
C SER A 150 9.10 -0.96 -28.87
N ILE A 151 7.98 -1.45 -28.34
CA ILE A 151 6.79 -0.63 -28.07
C ILE A 151 7.06 0.31 -26.87
N GLN A 152 7.87 -0.12 -25.90
CA GLN A 152 8.21 0.65 -24.71
C GLN A 152 9.22 1.78 -24.98
N THR A 153 10.18 1.61 -25.88
CA THR A 153 11.15 2.68 -26.21
C THR A 153 10.49 3.86 -26.92
N ARG A 154 9.48 3.61 -27.77
CA ARG A 154 8.71 4.69 -28.44
C ARG A 154 7.89 5.54 -27.47
N GLN A 155 7.46 4.99 -26.34
CA GLN A 155 6.72 5.73 -25.31
C GLN A 155 7.63 6.57 -24.41
N LEU A 156 8.92 6.24 -24.31
CA LEU A 156 9.90 7.03 -23.54
C LEU A 156 10.44 8.22 -24.33
N LEU A 157 10.49 8.15 -25.67
CA LEU A 157 10.93 9.25 -26.54
C LEU A 157 9.80 10.24 -26.90
N SER A 158 8.57 9.99 -26.44
CA SER A 158 7.41 10.86 -26.69
C SER A 158 7.03 11.75 -25.50
N TRP A 159 7.93 11.92 -24.53
CA TRP A 159 7.82 12.87 -23.41
C TRP A 159 8.94 13.90 -23.48
#